data_AF-A0A0M6WUX5-F1
#
_entry.id   AF-A0A0M6WUX5-F1
#
_cell.length_a   1.000
_cell.length_b   1.000
_cell.length_c   1.000
_cell.angle_alpha   90.00
_cell.angle_beta   90.00
_cell.angle_gamma   90.00
#
_symmetry.space_group_name_H-M   'P 1'
#
loop_
_entity.id
_entity.type
_entity.pdbx_description
1 polymer ?
#
loop_
_entity_poly.entity_id
_entity_poly.type
_entity_poly.pdbx_seq_one_letter_code
_entity_poly.pdbx_strand_id
1 'polypeptide(L)'
;MSEFESFDYTKVTVAENQMSQYMDGYEHFGWKVDSNVPIEKGMGKVTIHLKRSRTVLNKMELTRLQRHFEACMSEIVALENSTESFAMIAALTSGVSGCAFMAGSVFAVTAAKPIIWLMILLAIPGFFLWGIAYPLYKNVKKWRAEKVKPLIEAKLDEAEKVCEKGHALL
;
A
#
# COMPACT_ATOMS: atom_id res chain seq x y z
N MET A 1 44.82 -13.33 -14.24
CA MET A 1 44.33 -13.86 -12.95
C MET A 1 43.02 -13.16 -12.67
N SER A 2 41.90 -13.85 -12.80
CA SER A 2 40.59 -13.33 -12.39
C SER A 2 40.62 -13.18 -10.87
N GLU A 3 40.48 -11.96 -10.39
CA GLU A 3 40.36 -11.65 -8.96
C GLU A 3 39.23 -12.51 -8.37
N PHE A 4 39.51 -13.21 -7.27
CA PHE A 4 38.52 -14.08 -6.65
C PHE A 4 37.45 -13.23 -5.98
N GLU A 5 36.38 -12.92 -6.72
CA GLU A 5 35.21 -12.23 -6.18
C GLU A 5 34.28 -13.23 -5.49
N SER A 6 34.19 -13.13 -4.17
CA SER A 6 33.22 -13.88 -3.38
C SER A 6 31.95 -13.05 -3.22
N PHE A 7 30.77 -13.65 -3.45
CA PHE A 7 29.48 -12.98 -3.41
C PHE A 7 28.62 -13.43 -2.23
N ASP A 8 27.90 -12.48 -1.63
CA ASP A 8 26.77 -12.70 -0.73
C ASP A 8 25.47 -12.68 -1.54
N TYR A 9 24.54 -13.56 -1.21
CA TYR A 9 23.26 -13.72 -1.90
C TYR A 9 22.11 -13.42 -0.94
N THR A 10 21.06 -12.77 -1.43
CA THR A 10 19.84 -12.51 -0.68
C THR A 10 18.63 -12.60 -1.58
N LYS A 11 17.50 -13.01 -0.99
CA LYS A 11 16.20 -13.09 -1.65
C LYS A 11 15.27 -12.09 -1.00
N VAL A 12 14.60 -11.28 -1.81
CA VAL A 12 13.64 -10.28 -1.32
C VAL A 12 12.34 -10.45 -2.09
N THR A 13 11.23 -10.60 -1.38
CA THR A 13 9.89 -10.71 -1.97
C THR A 13 9.15 -9.39 -1.80
N VAL A 14 8.86 -8.72 -2.91
CA VAL A 14 8.18 -7.41 -2.95
C VAL A 14 6.93 -7.47 -3.83
N ALA A 15 6.02 -6.51 -3.68
CA ALA A 15 4.88 -6.38 -4.59
C ALA A 15 5.34 -5.94 -5.98
N GLU A 16 4.69 -6.43 -7.04
CA GLU A 16 5.12 -6.17 -8.43
C GLU A 16 5.15 -4.68 -8.79
N ASN A 17 4.22 -3.89 -8.25
CA ASN A 17 4.15 -2.44 -8.46
C ASN A 17 5.32 -1.66 -7.83
N GLN A 18 5.95 -2.22 -6.80
CA GLN A 18 7.04 -1.59 -6.05
C GLN A 18 8.41 -2.16 -6.44
N MET A 19 8.45 -3.19 -7.28
CA MET A 19 9.65 -3.90 -7.69
C MET A 19 10.77 -2.95 -8.16
N SER A 20 10.45 -2.01 -9.06
CA SER A 20 11.45 -1.08 -9.61
C SER A 20 12.07 -0.20 -8.52
N GLN A 21 11.27 0.37 -7.62
CA GLN A 21 11.76 1.24 -6.55
C GLN A 21 12.67 0.48 -5.57
N TYR A 22 12.33 -0.77 -5.27
CA TYR A 22 13.19 -1.62 -4.45
C TYR A 22 14.49 -1.98 -5.19
N MET A 23 14.43 -2.34 -6.48
CA MET A 23 15.64 -2.65 -7.27
C MET A 23 16.63 -1.48 -7.28
N ASP A 24 16.15 -0.27 -7.55
CA ASP A 24 16.97 0.94 -7.58
C ASP A 24 17.56 1.23 -6.18
N GLY A 25 16.74 1.13 -5.12
CA GLY A 25 17.20 1.30 -3.74
C GLY A 25 18.28 0.29 -3.33
N TYR A 26 18.10 -0.99 -3.67
CA TYR A 26 19.06 -2.06 -3.39
C TYR A 26 20.40 -1.87 -4.12
N GLU A 27 20.39 -1.29 -5.31
CA GLU A 27 21.60 -0.94 -6.06
C GLU A 27 22.49 0.04 -5.29
N HIS A 28 21.90 1.03 -4.63
CA HIS A 28 22.62 1.99 -3.77
C HIS A 28 23.25 1.35 -2.52
N PHE A 29 22.89 0.12 -2.16
CA PHE A 29 23.52 -0.67 -1.11
C PHE A 29 24.49 -1.74 -1.64
N GLY A 30 24.81 -1.70 -2.94
CA GLY A 30 25.79 -2.56 -3.59
C GLY A 30 25.23 -3.92 -4.00
N TRP A 31 23.91 -4.10 -3.94
CA TRP A 31 23.24 -5.30 -4.44
C TRP A 31 22.97 -5.17 -5.93
N LYS A 32 23.28 -6.21 -6.69
CA LYS A 32 22.97 -6.32 -8.11
C LYS A 32 21.99 -7.46 -8.33
N VAL A 33 21.06 -7.28 -9.25
CA VAL A 33 20.13 -8.33 -9.64
C VAL A 33 20.93 -9.49 -10.23
N ASP A 34 20.68 -10.69 -9.73
CA ASP A 34 21.33 -11.88 -10.26
C ASP A 34 20.64 -12.34 -11.54
N SER A 35 21.19 -11.96 -12.69
CA SER A 35 20.69 -12.37 -14.01
C SER A 35 20.69 -13.89 -14.23
N ASN A 36 21.40 -14.64 -13.39
CA ASN A 36 21.46 -16.10 -13.48
C ASN A 36 20.24 -16.80 -12.89
N VAL A 37 19.44 -16.11 -12.06
CA VAL A 37 18.24 -16.68 -11.44
C VAL A 37 17.01 -15.98 -12.01
N PRO A 38 16.04 -16.72 -12.58
CA PRO A 38 14.81 -16.11 -13.08
C PRO A 38 14.04 -15.46 -11.92
N ILE A 39 13.46 -14.30 -12.20
CA ILE A 39 12.56 -13.62 -11.28
C ILE A 39 11.30 -14.46 -11.12
N GLU A 40 11.05 -14.96 -9.92
CA GLU A 40 9.83 -15.71 -9.62
C GLU A 40 8.65 -14.73 -9.43
N LYS A 41 7.68 -14.78 -10.34
CA LYS A 41 6.44 -14.03 -10.24
C LYS A 41 5.31 -14.94 -9.76
N GLY A 42 4.64 -14.57 -8.67
CA GLY A 42 3.50 -15.34 -8.13
C GLY A 42 2.50 -14.44 -7.41
N MET A 43 1.22 -14.52 -7.80
CA MET A 43 0.09 -13.80 -7.16
C MET A 43 0.38 -12.32 -6.80
N GLY A 44 0.90 -11.53 -7.74
CA GLY A 44 1.19 -10.10 -7.54
C GLY A 44 2.40 -9.78 -6.65
N LYS A 45 3.13 -10.81 -6.21
CA LYS A 45 4.42 -10.71 -5.54
C LYS A 45 5.53 -11.20 -6.47
N VAL A 46 6.69 -10.58 -6.33
CA VAL A 46 7.87 -10.87 -7.12
C VAL A 46 9.03 -11.12 -6.17
N THR A 47 9.67 -12.28 -6.31
CA THR A 47 10.90 -12.60 -5.57
C THR A 47 12.10 -12.27 -6.43
N ILE A 48 12.93 -11.35 -5.94
CA ILE A 48 14.14 -10.89 -6.61
C ILE A 48 15.34 -11.52 -5.92
N HIS A 49 16.25 -12.05 -6.73
CA HIS A 49 17.53 -12.59 -6.29
C HIS A 49 18.61 -11.53 -6.48
N LEU A 50 19.29 -11.19 -5.39
CA LEU A 50 20.30 -10.16 -5.35
C LEU A 50 21.65 -10.77 -4.95
N LYS A 51 22.72 -10.28 -5.59
CA LYS A 51 24.10 -10.62 -5.28
C LYS A 51 24.92 -9.37 -4.96
N ARG A 52 25.81 -9.44 -4.00
CA ARG A 52 26.69 -8.33 -3.58
C ARG A 52 28.09 -8.86 -3.30
N SER A 53 29.14 -8.08 -3.59
CA SER A 53 30.52 -8.48 -3.27
C SER A 53 30.74 -8.56 -1.75
N ARG A 54 31.51 -9.57 -1.31
CA ARG A 54 31.85 -9.76 0.11
C ARG A 54 32.86 -8.76 0.66
N THR A 55 33.56 -8.02 -0.20
CA THR A 55 34.64 -7.09 0.17
C THR A 55 34.16 -5.76 0.75
N VAL A 56 32.85 -5.56 0.88
CA VAL A 56 32.31 -4.30 1.41
C VAL A 56 32.68 -4.11 2.88
N LEU A 57 33.36 -3.00 3.17
CA LEU A 57 33.96 -2.69 4.47
C LEU A 57 32.89 -2.49 5.58
N ASN A 58 31.82 -1.74 5.29
CA ASN A 58 30.83 -1.29 6.30
C ASN A 58 29.52 -2.10 6.30
N LYS A 59 29.60 -3.44 6.41
CA LYS A 59 28.41 -4.33 6.36
C LYS A 59 27.34 -4.00 7.42
N MET A 60 27.75 -3.71 8.65
CA MET A 60 26.82 -3.44 9.76
C MET A 60 26.00 -2.16 9.54
N GLU A 61 26.65 -1.09 9.08
CA GLU A 61 25.99 0.19 8.82
C GLU A 61 25.08 0.11 7.60
N LEU A 62 25.54 -0.54 6.53
CA LEU A 62 24.72 -0.80 5.33
C LEU A 62 23.48 -1.61 5.65
N THR A 63 23.57 -2.63 6.52
CA THR A 63 22.40 -3.42 6.94
C THR A 63 21.42 -2.57 7.74
N ARG A 64 21.92 -1.70 8.62
CA ARG A 64 21.07 -0.76 9.38
C ARG A 64 20.34 0.20 8.44
N LEU A 65 21.05 0.72 7.45
CA LEU A 65 20.53 1.71 6.50
C LEU A 65 19.54 1.06 5.51
N GLN A 66 19.83 -0.16 5.07
CA GLN A 66 18.90 -0.98 4.30
C GLN A 66 17.59 -1.24 5.07
N ARG A 67 17.67 -1.62 6.35
CA ARG A 67 16.46 -1.78 7.20
C ARG A 67 15.68 -0.48 7.34
N HIS A 68 16.37 0.66 7.40
CA HIS A 68 15.72 1.96 7.45
C HIS A 68 14.99 2.27 6.14
N PHE A 69 15.62 2.00 5.00
CA PHE A 69 14.99 2.11 3.68
C PHE A 69 13.76 1.21 3.56
N GLU A 70 13.88 -0.07 3.94
CA GLU A 70 12.76 -1.02 3.96
C GLU A 70 11.62 -0.54 4.87
N ALA A 71 11.93 0.04 6.03
CA ALA A 71 10.94 0.65 6.91
C ALA A 71 10.23 1.83 6.23
N CYS A 72 10.97 2.78 5.63
CA CYS A 72 10.39 3.91 4.88
C CYS A 72 9.47 3.43 3.75
N MET A 73 9.91 2.43 2.97
CA MET A 73 9.12 1.86 1.88
C MET A 73 7.87 1.13 2.37
N SER A 74 7.96 0.41 3.49
CA SER A 74 6.80 -0.25 4.11
C SER A 74 5.75 0.76 4.58
N GLU A 75 6.20 1.91 5.12
CA GLU A 75 5.33 3.01 5.53
C GLU A 75 4.63 3.66 4.33
N ILE A 76 5.33 3.84 3.21
CA ILE A 76 4.74 4.35 1.95
C ILE A 76 3.61 3.42 1.49
N VAL A 77 3.85 2.11 1.46
CA VAL A 77 2.82 1.12 1.07
C VAL A 77 1.63 1.15 2.04
N ALA A 78 1.88 1.26 3.34
CA ALA A 78 0.82 1.38 4.34
C ALA A 78 0.00 2.66 4.14
N LEU A 79 0.65 3.78 3.84
CA LEU A 79 0.02 5.07 3.54
C LEU A 79 -0.85 5.00 2.28
N GLU A 80 -0.34 4.42 1.19
CA GLU A 80 -1.09 4.20 -0.05
C GLU A 80 -2.34 3.33 0.21
N ASN A 81 -2.17 2.19 0.88
CA ASN A 81 -3.28 1.28 1.19
C ASN A 81 -4.31 1.91 2.16
N SER A 82 -3.88 2.84 3.00
CA SER A 82 -4.80 3.58 3.89
C SER A 82 -5.79 4.44 3.11
N THR A 83 -5.42 4.93 1.91
CA THR A 83 -6.32 5.72 1.06
C THR A 83 -7.50 4.89 0.57
N GLU A 84 -7.22 3.66 0.14
CA GLU A 84 -8.24 2.73 -0.35
C GLU A 84 -9.11 2.20 0.78
N SER A 85 -8.46 1.82 1.90
CA SER A 85 -9.15 1.31 3.08
C SER A 85 -10.12 2.35 3.65
N PHE A 86 -9.71 3.61 3.77
CA PHE A 86 -10.57 4.68 4.28
C PHE A 86 -11.76 4.95 3.36
N ALA A 87 -11.54 4.99 2.04
CA ALA A 87 -12.62 5.14 1.06
C ALA A 87 -13.60 3.96 1.10
N MET A 88 -13.09 2.73 1.25
CA MET A 88 -13.89 1.53 1.35
C MET A 88 -14.73 1.51 2.65
N ILE A 89 -14.15 1.87 3.79
CA ILE A 89 -14.89 1.99 5.06
C ILE A 89 -16.03 3.01 4.93
N ALA A 90 -15.76 4.17 4.33
CA ALA A 90 -16.76 5.20 4.12
C ALA A 90 -17.92 4.71 3.22
N ALA A 91 -17.63 3.97 2.15
CA ALA A 91 -18.64 3.38 1.26
C ALA A 91 -19.44 2.24 1.92
N LEU A 92 -18.77 1.38 2.69
CA LEU A 92 -19.41 0.27 3.40
C LEU A 92 -20.34 0.79 4.50
N THR A 93 -19.90 1.78 5.28
CA THR A 93 -20.74 2.38 6.32
C THR A 93 -21.97 3.09 5.75
N SER A 94 -21.84 3.79 4.62
CA SER A 94 -23.01 4.36 3.92
C SER A 94 -23.95 3.26 3.40
N GLY A 95 -23.39 2.18 2.84
CA GLY A 95 -24.17 1.04 2.34
C GLY A 95 -24.94 0.30 3.44
N VAL A 96 -24.28 -0.03 4.54
CA VAL A 96 -24.87 -0.69 5.72
C VAL A 96 -25.96 0.19 6.34
N SER A 97 -25.72 1.49 6.44
CA SER A 97 -26.73 2.44 6.91
C SER A 97 -27.94 2.44 5.97
N GLY A 98 -27.73 2.47 4.66
CA GLY A 98 -28.80 2.35 3.66
C GLY A 98 -29.63 1.07 3.81
N CYS A 99 -28.97 -0.07 4.04
CA CYS A 99 -29.62 -1.34 4.32
C CYS A 99 -30.49 -1.28 5.59
N ALA A 100 -30.02 -0.66 6.67
CA ALA A 100 -30.78 -0.51 7.91
C ALA A 100 -32.05 0.32 7.72
N PHE A 101 -31.96 1.43 6.97
CA PHE A 101 -33.12 2.26 6.61
C PHE A 101 -34.13 1.50 5.74
N MET A 102 -33.65 0.73 4.76
CA MET A 102 -34.51 -0.10 3.91
C MET A 102 -35.16 -1.26 4.66
N ALA A 103 -34.44 -1.91 5.58
CA ALA A 103 -35.05 -2.92 6.44
C ALA A 103 -36.15 -2.31 7.33
N GLY A 104 -35.89 -1.13 7.91
CA GLY A 104 -36.87 -0.40 8.71
C GLY A 104 -38.12 0.00 7.92
N SER A 105 -37.98 0.39 6.65
CA SER A 105 -39.13 0.72 5.80
C SER A 105 -39.99 -0.51 5.50
N VAL A 106 -39.38 -1.68 5.28
CA VAL A 106 -40.09 -2.95 5.08
C VAL A 106 -40.79 -3.41 6.36
N PHE A 107 -40.15 -3.28 7.53
CA PHE A 107 -40.82 -3.59 8.80
C PHE A 107 -41.99 -2.64 9.11
N ALA A 108 -41.90 -1.37 8.72
CA ALA A 108 -42.96 -0.39 8.92
C ALA A 108 -44.26 -0.73 8.16
N VAL A 109 -44.17 -1.35 6.98
CA VAL A 109 -45.33 -1.73 6.17
C VAL A 109 -45.85 -3.15 6.47
N THR A 110 -44.99 -4.04 7.00
CA THR A 110 -45.35 -5.43 7.32
C THR A 110 -45.86 -5.64 8.76
N ALA A 111 -45.83 -4.60 9.59
CA ALA A 111 -46.36 -4.63 10.95
C ALA A 111 -47.89 -4.85 10.99
N ALA A 112 -48.39 -5.42 12.10
CA ALA A 112 -49.82 -5.70 12.30
C ALA A 112 -50.75 -4.47 12.15
N LYS A 113 -50.22 -3.28 12.44
CA LYS A 113 -50.81 -1.99 12.00
C LYS A 113 -49.81 -1.33 11.05
N PRO A 114 -50.04 -1.33 9.73
CA PRO A 114 -49.09 -0.78 8.77
C PRO A 114 -48.97 0.74 8.92
N ILE A 115 -47.73 1.24 8.99
CA ILE A 115 -47.43 2.66 9.14
C ILE A 115 -46.79 3.18 7.83
N ILE A 116 -47.64 3.52 6.86
CA ILE A 116 -47.22 3.89 5.50
C ILE A 116 -46.32 5.14 5.49
N TRP A 117 -46.60 6.13 6.34
CA TRP A 117 -45.79 7.34 6.40
C TRP A 117 -44.34 7.06 6.87
N LEU A 118 -44.18 6.12 7.81
CA LEU A 118 -42.86 5.72 8.32
C LEU A 118 -42.04 4.99 7.25
N MET A 119 -42.68 4.16 6.41
CA MET A 119 -42.02 3.53 5.26
C MET A 119 -41.44 4.58 4.31
N ILE A 120 -42.21 5.61 3.95
CA ILE A 120 -41.75 6.68 3.05
C ILE A 120 -40.59 7.46 3.68
N LEU A 121 -40.73 7.80 4.97
CA LEU A 121 -39.71 8.52 5.73
C LEU A 121 -38.36 7.79 5.75
N LEU A 122 -38.37 6.45 5.86
CA LEU A 122 -37.16 5.62 5.92
C LEU A 122 -36.64 5.20 4.53
N ALA A 123 -37.52 5.00 3.55
CA ALA A 123 -37.11 4.56 2.21
C ALA A 123 -36.31 5.64 1.46
N ILE A 124 -36.72 6.92 1.56
CA ILE A 124 -36.03 8.04 0.92
C ILE A 124 -34.54 8.13 1.31
N PRO A 125 -34.17 8.16 2.60
CA PRO A 125 -32.76 8.17 2.99
C PRO A 125 -32.05 6.86 2.62
N GLY A 126 -32.73 5.71 2.68
CA GLY A 126 -32.15 4.42 2.29
C GLY A 126 -31.64 4.41 0.84
N PHE A 127 -32.48 4.84 -0.11
CA PHE A 127 -32.08 4.95 -1.51
C PHE A 127 -31.02 6.04 -1.74
N PHE A 128 -31.10 7.16 -1.01
CA PHE A 128 -30.11 8.22 -1.11
C PHE A 128 -28.71 7.75 -0.65
N LEU A 129 -28.64 7.00 0.46
CA LEU A 129 -27.42 6.43 1.01
C LEU A 129 -26.75 5.42 0.07
N TRP A 130 -27.52 4.64 -0.69
CA TRP A 130 -26.98 3.78 -1.75
C TRP A 130 -26.53 4.58 -2.97
N GLY A 131 -27.31 5.58 -3.39
CA GLY A 131 -26.96 6.44 -4.52
C GLY A 131 -25.68 7.24 -4.30
N ILE A 132 -25.44 7.71 -3.07
CA ILE A 132 -24.25 8.49 -2.73
C ILE A 132 -23.01 7.64 -2.44
N ALA A 133 -23.13 6.32 -2.25
CA ALA A 133 -22.01 5.46 -1.85
C ALA A 133 -20.83 5.50 -2.85
N TYR A 134 -21.12 5.45 -4.16
CA TYR A 134 -20.10 5.52 -5.21
C TYR A 134 -19.41 6.89 -5.31
N PRO A 135 -20.14 8.03 -5.41
CA PRO A 135 -19.47 9.34 -5.44
C PRO A 135 -18.74 9.63 -4.11
N LEU A 136 -19.26 9.16 -2.98
CA LEU A 136 -18.60 9.27 -1.68
C LEU A 136 -17.27 8.52 -1.66
N TYR A 137 -17.22 7.28 -2.15
CA TYR A 137 -15.98 6.53 -2.32
C TYR A 137 -14.95 7.31 -3.15
N LYS A 138 -15.35 7.80 -4.32
CA LYS A 138 -14.45 8.50 -5.25
C LYS A 138 -13.90 9.79 -4.66
N ASN A 139 -14.77 10.59 -4.02
CA ASN A 139 -14.38 11.86 -3.41
C ASN A 139 -13.49 11.66 -2.19
N VAL A 140 -13.81 10.70 -1.32
CA VAL A 140 -13.01 10.37 -0.14
C VAL A 140 -11.64 9.81 -0.54
N LYS A 141 -11.58 8.93 -1.55
CA LYS A 141 -10.32 8.41 -2.09
C LYS A 141 -9.44 9.54 -2.61
N LYS A 142 -10.00 10.46 -3.42
CA LYS A 142 -9.27 11.60 -3.97
C LYS A 142 -8.75 12.53 -2.87
N TRP A 143 -9.63 12.92 -1.93
CA TRP A 143 -9.25 13.79 -0.82
C TRP A 143 -8.16 13.19 0.07
N ARG A 144 -8.27 11.89 0.38
CA ARG A 144 -7.26 11.19 1.18
C ARG A 144 -5.96 11.04 0.42
N ALA A 145 -6.01 10.75 -0.89
CA ALA A 145 -4.83 10.69 -1.75
C ALA A 145 -4.09 12.04 -1.79
N GLU A 146 -4.81 13.16 -1.93
CA GLU A 146 -4.20 14.50 -1.91
C GLU A 146 -3.51 14.81 -0.58
N LYS A 147 -4.07 14.36 0.55
CA LYS A 147 -3.45 14.54 1.87
C LYS A 147 -2.27 13.62 2.14
N VAL A 148 -2.32 12.41 1.63
CA VAL A 148 -1.28 11.40 1.85
C VAL A 148 -0.11 11.60 0.89
N LYS A 149 -0.34 12.16 -0.31
CA LYS A 149 0.70 12.47 -1.30
C LYS A 149 1.92 13.21 -0.72
N PRO A 150 1.79 14.35 -0.01
CA PRO A 150 2.95 15.03 0.56
C PRO A 150 3.66 14.21 1.65
N LEU A 151 2.95 13.31 2.35
CA LEU A 151 3.56 12.41 3.33
C LEU A 151 4.36 11.29 2.64
N ILE A 152 3.87 10.78 1.51
CA ILE A 152 4.60 9.83 0.67
C ILE A 152 5.86 10.50 0.09
N GLU A 153 5.74 11.70 -0.46
CA GLU A 153 6.88 12.47 -0.98
C GLU A 153 7.95 12.69 0.09
N ALA A 154 7.57 13.13 1.29
CA ALA A 154 8.51 13.29 2.40
C ALA A 154 9.22 11.98 2.80
N LYS A 155 8.52 10.83 2.70
CA LYS A 155 9.09 9.51 3.00
C LYS A 155 9.99 8.99 1.88
N LEU A 156 9.69 9.35 0.63
CA LEU A 156 10.57 9.09 -0.52
C LEU A 156 11.86 9.89 -0.41
N ASP A 157 11.79 11.17 -0.04
CA ASP A 157 12.97 12.00 0.21
C ASP A 157 13.84 11.45 1.36
N GLU A 158 13.19 10.90 2.40
CA GLU A 158 13.87 10.23 3.50
C GLU A 158 14.58 8.95 3.02
N ALA A 159 13.91 8.15 2.20
CA ALA A 159 14.47 6.94 1.59
C ALA A 159 15.66 7.27 0.66
N GLU A 160 15.58 8.34 -0.13
CA GLU A 160 16.67 8.79 -1.02
C GLU A 160 17.92 9.18 -0.23
N LYS A 161 17.76 9.97 0.84
CA LYS A 161 18.89 10.32 1.74
C LYS A 161 19.54 9.12 2.39
N VAL A 162 18.76 8.08 2.65
CA VAL A 162 19.22 6.80 3.20
C VAL A 162 20.00 6.03 2.13
N CYS A 163 19.52 6.00 0.88
CA CYS A 163 20.25 5.45 -0.25
C CYS A 163 21.57 6.19 -0.53
N GLU A 164 21.57 7.53 -0.49
CA GLU A 164 22.77 8.36 -0.71
C GLU A 164 23.87 8.05 0.32
N LYS A 165 23.51 7.96 1.61
CA LYS A 165 24.43 7.53 2.67
C LYS A 165 24.92 6.11 2.46
N GLY A 166 24.08 5.21 1.93
CA GLY A 166 24.45 3.84 1.63
C GLY A 166 25.48 3.77 0.53
N HIS A 167 25.25 4.54 -0.54
CA HIS A 167 26.15 4.62 -1.67
C HIS A 167 27.52 5.19 -1.28
N ALA A 168 27.57 6.19 -0.39
CA ALA A 168 28.81 6.76 0.11
C ALA A 168 29.66 5.79 0.98
N LEU A 169 29.07 4.68 1.44
CA LEU A 169 29.73 3.67 2.29
C LEU A 169 30.18 2.42 1.51
N LEU A 170 29.91 2.36 0.20
CA LEU A 170 30.35 1.31 -0.71
C LEU A 170 31.76 1.58 -1.25
#